data_AF-A7S459-F1
#
_entry.id   AF-A7S459-F1
#
_cell.length_a   1.000
_cell.length_b   1.000
_cell.length_c   1.000
_cell.angle_alpha   90.00
_cell.angle_beta   90.00
_cell.angle_gamma   90.00
#
_symmetry.space_group_name_H-M   'P 1'
#
loop_
_entity.id
_entity.type
_entity.pdbx_description
1 polymer ?
#
loop_
_entity_poly.entity_id
_entity_poly.type
_entity_poly.pdbx_seq_one_letter_code
_entity_poly.pdbx_strand_id
1 'polypeptide(L)' 'GECVHVDLNCLFNKGETFDCPERVPFRLTHNLVDAMGLLGYEGVYRRSCEVTLRLMRSQCDSLLTYVWNV' A
#
# COMPACT_ATOMS: atom_id res chain seq x y z
N GLY A 1 -15.83 3.41 -8.64
CA GLY A 1 -14.60 3.78 -9.36
C GLY A 1 -13.48 2.90 -8.88
N GLU A 2 -12.50 2.63 -9.74
CA GLU A 2 -11.30 1.84 -9.39
C GLU A 2 -10.07 2.75 -9.35
N CYS A 3 -8.99 2.25 -8.73
CA CYS A 3 -7.71 2.96 -8.66
C CYS A 3 -6.67 2.28 -9.53
N VAL A 4 -5.80 3.09 -10.15
CA VAL A 4 -4.64 2.60 -10.92
C VAL A 4 -3.42 3.34 -10.39
N HIS A 5 -2.47 2.61 -9.84
CA HIS A 5 -1.15 3.15 -9.51
C HIS A 5 -0.27 3.08 -10.74
N VAL A 6 0.27 4.22 -11.16
CA VAL A 6 1.22 4.36 -12.26
C VAL A 6 2.57 4.79 -11.70
N ASP A 7 3.64 4.58 -12.47
CA ASP A 7 5.03 4.90 -12.09
C ASP A 7 5.53 4.12 -10.86
N LEU A 8 6.11 2.93 -11.12
CA LEU A 8 6.66 2.04 -10.11
C LEU A 8 8.20 2.09 -10.07
N ASN A 9 8.80 3.26 -10.34
CA ASN A 9 10.26 3.42 -10.31
C ASN A 9 10.85 3.58 -8.89
N CYS A 10 9.98 3.75 -7.89
CA CYS A 10 10.31 3.90 -6.47
C CYS A 10 9.83 2.67 -5.69
N LEU A 11 10.51 1.54 -5.87
CA LEU A 11 10.25 0.28 -5.16
C LEU A 11 11.36 0.00 -4.14
N PHE A 12 11.11 -0.96 -3.25
CA PHE A 12 12.11 -1.49 -2.30
C PHE A 12 12.79 -0.40 -1.46
N ASN A 13 11.98 0.46 -0.82
CA ASN A 13 12.41 1.55 0.07
C ASN A 13 13.30 2.63 -0.56
N LYS A 14 13.38 2.71 -1.90
CA LYS A 14 14.15 3.75 -2.60
C LYS A 14 13.77 5.20 -2.21
N GLY A 15 12.52 5.43 -1.84
CA GLY A 15 12.04 6.76 -1.40
C GLY A 15 12.66 7.24 -0.09
N GLU A 16 13.18 6.34 0.74
CA GLU A 16 13.84 6.67 2.01
C GLU A 16 15.21 7.34 1.79
N THR A 17 15.83 7.15 0.62
CA THR A 17 17.18 7.65 0.30
C THR A 17 17.19 8.88 -0.60
N PHE A 18 16.03 9.49 -0.86
CA PHE A 18 15.95 10.74 -1.61
C PHE A 18 16.56 11.92 -0.83
N ASP A 19 16.95 12.98 -1.55
CA ASP A 19 17.38 14.25 -0.94
C ASP A 19 16.34 14.78 0.05
N CYS A 20 15.05 14.57 -0.28
CA CYS A 20 13.92 14.73 0.64
C CYS A 20 13.26 13.35 0.88
N PRO A 21 13.57 12.67 2.00
CA PRO A 21 13.08 11.32 2.25
C PRO A 21 11.57 11.22 2.39
N GLU A 22 10.97 10.22 1.75
CA GLU A 22 9.58 9.84 1.98
C GLU A 22 9.46 9.04 3.29
N ARG A 23 8.76 9.61 4.28
CA ARG A 23 8.57 8.98 5.61
C ARG A 23 7.24 8.24 5.75
N VAL A 24 6.33 8.44 4.82
CA VAL A 24 5.00 7.81 4.83
C VAL A 24 5.04 6.53 3.99
N PRO A 25 4.41 5.44 4.44
CA PRO A 25 4.50 4.15 3.76
C PRO A 25 3.66 4.08 2.48
N PHE A 26 2.63 4.93 2.36
CA PHE A 26 1.77 5.05 1.19
C PHE A 26 0.96 6.35 1.26
N ARG A 27 0.33 6.71 0.14
CA ARG A 27 -0.53 7.89 0.04
C ARG A 27 -1.91 7.64 0.66
N LEU A 28 -2.18 8.25 1.81
CA LEU A 28 -3.50 8.30 2.44
C LEU A 28 -3.76 9.72 2.97
N THR A 29 -3.99 10.65 2.04
CA THR A 29 -4.23 12.06 2.36
C THR A 29 -5.68 12.29 2.83
N HIS A 30 -5.96 13.45 3.42
CA HIS A 30 -7.33 13.84 3.83
C HIS A 30 -8.35 13.67 2.69
N ASN A 31 -8.04 14.13 1.46
CA ASN A 31 -8.94 13.97 0.31
C ASN A 31 -9.28 12.50 0.00
N LEU A 32 -8.32 11.58 0.20
CA LEU A 32 -8.58 10.15 0.01
C LEU A 32 -9.45 9.59 1.15
N VAL A 33 -9.20 10.02 2.39
CA VAL A 33 -10.00 9.60 3.55
C VAL A 33 -11.43 10.13 3.46
N ASP A 34 -11.60 11.39 3.07
CA ASP A 34 -12.92 12.03 2.90
C ASP A 34 -13.74 11.33 1.82
N ALA A 35 -13.09 10.84 0.75
CA ALA A 35 -13.73 10.07 -0.31
C ALA A 35 -14.25 8.69 0.15
N MET A 36 -13.82 8.19 1.32
CA MET A 36 -14.30 6.91 1.88
C MET A 36 -15.62 7.05 2.65
N GLY A 37 -16.13 8.28 2.79
CA GLY A 37 -17.39 8.58 3.48
C GLY A 37 -17.21 8.75 5.00
N LEU A 38 -18.33 8.72 5.73
CA LEU A 38 -18.39 9.12 7.14
C LEU A 38 -17.40 8.38 8.06
N LEU A 39 -17.16 7.10 7.81
CA LEU A 39 -16.27 6.28 8.62
C LEU A 39 -14.79 6.45 8.23
N GLY A 40 -14.49 7.19 7.17
CA GLY A 40 -13.14 7.34 6.64
C GLY A 40 -12.45 5.98 6.45
N TYR A 41 -11.22 5.87 6.93
CA TYR A 41 -10.45 4.64 6.86
C TYR A 41 -10.87 3.57 7.90
N GLU A 42 -11.65 3.93 8.92
CA GLU A 42 -12.09 3.00 9.98
C GLU A 42 -13.12 1.99 9.48
N GLY A 43 -13.77 2.27 8.35
CA GLY A 43 -14.79 1.43 7.74
C GLY A 43 -14.23 0.30 6.87
N VAL A 44 -14.74 0.20 5.64
CA VAL A 44 -14.39 -0.87 4.68
C VAL A 44 -12.90 -0.88 4.38
N TYR A 45 -12.24 0.29 4.33
CA TYR A 45 -10.81 0.39 4.03
C TYR A 45 -9.95 -0.43 5.00
N ARG A 46 -10.08 -0.21 6.32
CA ARG A 46 -9.33 -1.00 7.31
C ARG A 46 -9.58 -2.49 7.15
N ARG A 47 -10.85 -2.90 7.04
CA ARG A 47 -11.19 -4.33 6.97
C ARG A 47 -10.58 -4.99 5.73
N SER A 48 -10.61 -4.30 4.60
CA SER A 48 -9.94 -4.76 3.38
C SER A 48 -8.42 -4.88 3.57
N CYS A 49 -7.78 -3.88 4.18
CA CYS A 49 -6.34 -3.93 4.49
C CYS A 49 -5.98 -5.11 5.40
N GLU A 50 -6.76 -5.38 6.44
CA GLU A 50 -6.55 -6.53 7.34
C GLU A 50 -6.61 -7.87 6.60
N VAL A 51 -7.60 -8.04 5.72
CA VAL A 51 -7.78 -9.26 4.93
C VAL A 51 -6.64 -9.40 3.93
N THR A 52 -6.29 -8.34 3.20
CA THR A 52 -5.19 -8.34 2.24
C THR A 52 -3.86 -8.70 2.91
N LEU A 53 -3.51 -8.04 4.02
CA LEU A 53 -2.27 -8.34 4.75
C LEU A 53 -2.25 -9.77 5.31
N ARG A 54 -3.40 -10.28 5.77
CA ARG A 54 -3.50 -11.67 6.23
C ARG A 54 -3.23 -12.65 5.09
N LEU A 55 -3.82 -12.42 3.92
CA LEU A 55 -3.62 -13.28 2.75
C LEU A 55 -2.18 -13.22 2.25
N MET A 56 -1.60 -12.02 2.13
CA MET A 56 -0.19 -11.85 1.75
C MET A 56 0.76 -12.58 2.70
N ARG A 57 0.51 -12.49 4.01
CA ARG A 57 1.30 -13.23 5.01
C ARG A 57 1.11 -14.75 4.89
N SER A 58 -0.10 -15.22 4.62
CA SER A 58 -0.36 -16.66 4.43
C SER A 58 0.26 -17.24 3.16
N GLN A 59 0.53 -16.40 2.16
CA GLN A 59 1.14 -16.77 0.87
C GLN A 59 2.58 -16.26 0.73
N CYS A 60 3.24 -15.93 1.84
CA CYS A 60 4.55 -15.27 1.85
C CYS A 60 5.60 -16.03 1.03
N ASP A 61 5.69 -17.36 1.19
CA ASP A 61 6.70 -18.17 0.50
C ASP A 61 6.54 -18.11 -1.03
N SER A 62 5.29 -18.19 -1.51
CA SER A 62 5.00 -18.07 -2.95
C SER A 62 5.34 -16.67 -3.46
N LEU A 63 4.97 -15.62 -2.73
CA LEU A 63 5.25 -14.24 -3.13
C LEU A 63 6.75 -13.94 -3.14
N LEU A 64 7.47 -14.36 -2.09
CA LEU A 64 8.91 -14.21 -2.00
C LEU A 64 9.61 -14.93 -3.14
N THR A 65 9.14 -16.12 -3.53
CA THR A 65 9.71 -16.84 -4.69
C THR A 65 9.72 -15.94 -5.93
N TYR A 66 8.64 -15.23 -6.24
CA TYR A 66 8.64 -14.32 -7.40
C TYR A 66 9.55 -13.10 -7.20
N VAL A 67 9.52 -12.47 -6.02
CA VAL A 67 10.35 -11.28 -5.74
C VAL A 67 11.85 -11.61 -5.79
N TRP A 68 12.27 -12.79 -5.33
CA TRP A 68 13.66 -13.24 -5.40
C TRP A 68 14.15 -13.54 -6.82
N ASN A 69 13.24 -13.73 -7.77
CA ASN A 69 13.56 -13.98 -9.18
C ASN A 69 13.51 -12.70 -10.04
N VAL A 70 13.32 -11.53 -9.42
CA VAL A 70 13.46 -10.20 -10.03
C VAL A 70 14.80 -9.60 -9.62
#